data_AF-A0AA45MHA7-F1
#
_entry.id   AF-A0AA45MHA7-F1
#
_cell.length_a   1.000
_cell.length_b   1.000
_cell.length_c   1.000
_cell.angle_alpha   90.00
_cell.angle_beta   90.00
_cell.angle_gamma   90.00
#
_symmetry.space_group_name_H-M   'P 1'
#
loop_
_entity.id
_entity.type
_entity.pdbx_description
1 polymer ?
#
loop_
_entity_poly.entity_id
_entity_poly.type
_entity_poly.pdbx_seq_one_letter_code
_entity_poly.pdbx_strand_id
1 'polypeptide(L)'
;MIKKLIRKILGTKSKARDTSTPVVLGPEAHGIDPRLLSSNAVRVTSTLQEAGYEAFVVGGAVRDLLLGVKPKDFDIATNATPEQVKRLFRRAFIIGKRFQIVHVMFGQDLLEVTTFRGTTLDNAPKDEHGRVLRDNTFGSQAEDAVRRDFTINAMYYNPANQQVLDYHGGIEDIRAKTLRIIGQPEARYREDPVRMLRVVRFAAKLKFTIEPNTGAPIPVMASLIDNVPAARVFDEMLKLLMSGQALACLQQLRKEGLHHGLLPLLDVVLEQPLGAKFVTLALDSTDARIHAGKTVSPGFLFASLLWHQVLEKWTAYRAAGEQTIPALHLAADDVLDSQTEKLALQRKIGSDMRDIWSMQPRFERRTGKSPHKLLEHLRFRAGYDFLLLRCASGEIDAELGEWWTAFYEGDEATREDLIASANQPAGSGAKRKRAPRRGNRSKGGAEGGHAGGSGDGGQGGGD
;
A
#
# COMPACT_ATOMS: atom_id res chain seq x y z
N MET A 1 -25.37 -17.63 32.98
CA MET A 1 -26.77 -17.66 32.49
C MET A 1 -27.49 -16.30 32.60
N ILE A 2 -27.18 -15.47 33.62
CA ILE A 2 -27.85 -14.17 33.86
C ILE A 2 -27.59 -13.11 32.75
N LYS A 3 -26.39 -13.09 32.14
CA LYS A 3 -26.08 -12.19 31.00
C LYS A 3 -26.90 -12.48 29.73
N LYS A 4 -27.32 -13.74 29.51
CA LYS A 4 -28.20 -14.12 28.38
C LYS A 4 -29.64 -13.63 28.59
N LEU A 5 -30.10 -13.55 29.84
CA LEU A 5 -31.45 -13.12 30.19
C LEU A 5 -31.61 -11.60 30.08
N ILE A 6 -30.59 -10.83 30.52
CA ILE A 6 -30.60 -9.37 30.43
C ILE A 6 -30.57 -8.88 28.97
N ARG A 7 -29.84 -9.57 28.07
CA ARG A 7 -29.83 -9.27 26.63
C ARG A 7 -31.17 -9.56 25.94
N LYS A 8 -31.97 -10.47 26.51
CA LYS A 8 -33.31 -10.85 26.00
C LYS A 8 -34.40 -9.87 26.45
N ILE A 9 -34.20 -9.18 27.57
CA ILE A 9 -35.18 -8.24 28.15
C ILE A 9 -34.94 -6.79 27.71
N LEU A 10 -33.68 -6.38 27.47
CA LEU A 10 -33.31 -5.01 27.08
C LEU A 10 -32.98 -4.83 25.59
N GLY A 11 -33.12 -5.88 24.79
CA GLY A 11 -32.87 -5.81 23.35
C GLY A 11 -33.97 -5.00 22.66
N THR A 12 -33.68 -3.74 22.33
CA THR A 12 -34.34 -3.03 21.23
C THR A 12 -34.39 -3.98 20.03
N LYS A 13 -35.57 -4.51 19.73
CA LYS A 13 -35.83 -5.28 18.51
C LYS A 13 -35.63 -4.33 17.32
N SER A 14 -34.38 -4.17 16.88
CA SER A 14 -34.12 -3.79 15.51
C SER A 14 -34.78 -4.87 14.66
N LYS A 15 -35.87 -4.53 13.97
CA LYS A 15 -36.49 -5.43 12.99
C LYS A 15 -35.37 -5.88 12.04
N ALA A 16 -35.18 -7.19 11.91
CA ALA A 16 -34.27 -7.73 10.90
C ALA A 16 -34.68 -7.14 9.53
N ARG A 17 -33.73 -6.51 8.84
CA ARG A 17 -33.96 -5.92 7.52
C ARG A 17 -34.31 -7.06 6.57
N ASP A 18 -35.36 -6.89 5.77
CA ASP A 18 -35.63 -7.80 4.67
C ASP A 18 -34.53 -7.59 3.63
N THR A 19 -33.73 -8.62 3.39
CA THR A 19 -32.61 -8.60 2.45
C THR A 19 -32.99 -9.16 1.08
N SER A 20 -34.27 -9.49 0.85
CA SER A 20 -34.77 -9.96 -0.45
C SER A 20 -35.09 -8.82 -1.41
N THR A 21 -35.45 -7.65 -0.87
CA THR A 21 -35.84 -6.47 -1.63
C THR A 21 -34.90 -5.30 -1.32
N PRO A 22 -34.33 -4.63 -2.34
CA PRO A 22 -33.43 -3.52 -2.10
C PRO A 22 -34.19 -2.25 -1.75
N VAL A 23 -33.57 -1.40 -0.94
CA VAL A 23 -33.92 0.03 -0.91
C VAL A 23 -33.33 0.65 -2.18
N VAL A 24 -34.17 1.33 -2.97
CA VAL A 24 -33.76 2.00 -4.20
C VAL A 24 -33.62 3.50 -3.94
N LEU A 25 -32.44 4.04 -4.21
CA LEU A 25 -32.15 5.47 -4.09
C LEU A 25 -31.95 6.07 -5.48
N GLY A 26 -32.62 7.18 -5.75
CA GLY A 26 -32.40 7.98 -6.95
C GLY A 26 -31.25 9.01 -6.81
N PRO A 27 -30.92 9.72 -7.90
CA PRO A 27 -29.75 10.62 -7.99
C PRO A 27 -29.62 11.62 -6.85
N GLU A 28 -30.72 12.30 -6.51
CA GLU A 28 -30.74 13.32 -5.47
C GLU A 28 -30.48 12.74 -4.07
N ALA A 29 -30.91 11.50 -3.84
CA ALA A 29 -30.77 10.86 -2.54
C ALA A 29 -29.36 10.32 -2.30
N HIS A 30 -28.69 9.79 -3.32
CA HIS A 30 -27.36 9.20 -3.17
C HIS A 30 -26.21 10.15 -3.53
N GLY A 31 -26.44 11.17 -4.38
CA GLY A 31 -25.46 12.21 -4.69
C GLY A 31 -24.21 11.77 -5.46
N ILE A 32 -24.29 10.68 -6.25
CA ILE A 32 -23.16 10.23 -7.07
C ILE A 32 -23.02 11.20 -8.24
N ASP A 33 -21.82 11.69 -8.49
CA ASP A 33 -21.50 12.46 -9.70
C ASP A 33 -21.26 11.50 -10.88
N PRO A 34 -22.14 11.49 -11.91
CA PRO A 34 -21.99 10.60 -13.05
C PRO A 34 -20.69 10.82 -13.84
N ARG A 35 -20.07 12.01 -13.73
CA ARG A 35 -18.80 12.33 -14.42
C ARG A 35 -17.61 11.55 -13.87
N LEU A 36 -17.73 10.98 -12.67
CA LEU A 36 -16.70 10.13 -12.07
C LEU A 36 -16.73 8.70 -12.61
N LEU A 37 -17.78 8.30 -13.34
CA LEU A 37 -17.84 6.98 -13.96
C LEU A 37 -16.88 6.83 -15.13
N SER A 38 -16.36 5.62 -15.30
CA SER A 38 -15.66 5.23 -16.52
C SER A 38 -16.66 5.10 -17.68
N SER A 39 -16.37 5.75 -18.81
CA SER A 39 -17.14 5.58 -20.05
C SER A 39 -17.17 4.13 -20.52
N ASN A 40 -16.07 3.39 -20.30
CA ASN A 40 -16.00 1.96 -20.61
C ASN A 40 -16.90 1.14 -19.66
N ALA A 41 -17.02 1.51 -18.38
CA ALA A 41 -17.93 0.85 -17.45
C ALA A 41 -19.39 1.04 -17.88
N VAL A 42 -19.77 2.28 -18.23
CA VAL A 42 -21.10 2.60 -18.77
C VAL A 42 -21.40 1.77 -20.02
N ARG A 43 -20.44 1.69 -20.95
CA ARG A 43 -20.59 0.92 -22.20
C ARG A 43 -20.77 -0.57 -21.95
N VAL A 44 -20.02 -1.16 -21.02
CA VAL A 44 -20.19 -2.59 -20.68
C VAL A 44 -21.56 -2.84 -20.07
N THR A 45 -21.98 -2.00 -19.12
CA THR A 45 -23.33 -2.13 -18.52
C THR A 45 -24.44 -1.95 -19.55
N SER A 46 -24.33 -0.96 -20.46
CA SER A 46 -25.35 -0.72 -21.48
C SER A 46 -25.42 -1.87 -22.48
N THR A 47 -24.28 -2.39 -22.92
CA THR A 47 -24.22 -3.52 -23.88
C THR A 47 -24.90 -4.77 -23.31
N LEU A 48 -24.71 -5.04 -22.01
CA LEU A 48 -25.39 -6.15 -21.33
C LEU A 48 -26.90 -5.91 -21.21
N GLN A 49 -27.30 -4.69 -20.84
CA GLN A 49 -28.71 -4.30 -20.70
C GLN A 49 -29.47 -4.31 -22.02
N GLU A 50 -28.86 -3.80 -23.10
CA GLU A 50 -29.40 -3.86 -24.47
C GLU A 50 -29.56 -5.30 -24.97
N ALA A 51 -28.72 -6.22 -24.51
CA ALA A 51 -28.82 -7.65 -24.79
C ALA A 51 -29.85 -8.38 -23.89
N GLY A 52 -30.58 -7.65 -23.03
CA GLY A 52 -31.64 -8.19 -22.17
C GLY A 52 -31.17 -8.72 -20.82
N TYR A 53 -29.93 -8.46 -20.42
CA TYR A 53 -29.38 -8.86 -19.13
C TYR A 53 -29.46 -7.73 -18.09
N GLU A 54 -29.47 -8.11 -16.83
CA GLU A 54 -29.24 -7.18 -15.74
C GLU A 54 -27.74 -6.89 -15.62
N ALA A 55 -27.34 -5.63 -15.47
CA ALA A 55 -25.94 -5.27 -15.27
C ALA A 55 -25.80 -4.00 -14.42
N PHE A 56 -24.87 -4.04 -13.47
CA PHE A 56 -24.66 -2.98 -12.48
C PHE A 56 -23.19 -2.79 -12.18
N VAL A 57 -22.78 -1.56 -11.92
CA VAL A 57 -21.50 -1.27 -11.28
C VAL A 57 -21.62 -1.64 -9.80
N VAL A 58 -20.61 -2.30 -9.23
CA VAL A 58 -20.68 -2.86 -7.86
C VAL A 58 -19.39 -2.63 -7.06
N GLY A 59 -19.41 -3.04 -5.79
CA GLY A 59 -18.19 -3.22 -5.01
C GLY A 59 -17.52 -1.91 -4.60
N GLY A 60 -16.20 -1.86 -4.72
CA GLY A 60 -15.41 -0.71 -4.30
C GLY A 60 -15.73 0.56 -5.10
N ALA A 61 -16.09 0.42 -6.38
CA ALA A 61 -16.42 1.54 -7.24
C ALA A 61 -17.65 2.31 -6.75
N VAL A 62 -18.74 1.61 -6.41
CA VAL A 62 -19.96 2.26 -5.91
C VAL A 62 -19.70 2.99 -4.60
N ARG A 63 -18.97 2.35 -3.67
CA ARG A 63 -18.55 2.98 -2.41
C ARG A 63 -17.76 4.26 -2.65
N ASP A 64 -16.75 4.20 -3.50
CA ASP A 64 -15.86 5.32 -3.75
C ASP A 64 -16.61 6.48 -4.43
N LEU A 65 -17.50 6.18 -5.38
CA LEU A 65 -18.42 7.16 -5.99
C LEU A 65 -19.31 7.85 -4.94
N LEU A 66 -19.88 7.11 -4.00
CA LEU A 66 -20.71 7.65 -2.91
C LEU A 66 -19.90 8.51 -1.92
N LEU A 67 -18.59 8.26 -1.82
CA LEU A 67 -17.66 9.09 -1.05
C LEU A 67 -17.13 10.30 -1.85
N GLY A 68 -17.57 10.50 -3.10
CA GLY A 68 -17.11 11.56 -3.99
C GLY A 68 -15.69 11.34 -4.52
N VAL A 69 -15.18 10.11 -4.46
CA VAL A 69 -13.83 9.74 -4.91
C VAL A 69 -13.94 9.01 -6.24
N LYS A 70 -13.09 9.38 -7.20
CA LYS A 70 -13.01 8.67 -8.49
C LYS A 70 -12.46 7.24 -8.26
N PRO A 71 -13.21 6.19 -8.63
CA PRO A 71 -12.71 4.82 -8.54
C PRO A 71 -11.50 4.60 -9.46
N LYS A 72 -10.56 3.75 -9.02
CA LYS A 72 -9.43 3.30 -9.85
C LYS A 72 -9.85 2.17 -10.79
N ASP A 73 -10.62 1.23 -10.25
CA ASP A 73 -11.08 0.03 -10.92
C ASP A 73 -12.61 -0.01 -10.88
N PHE A 74 -13.23 -0.59 -11.91
CA PHE A 74 -14.68 -0.74 -12.00
C PHE A 74 -15.05 -2.22 -12.16
N ASP A 75 -15.81 -2.72 -11.19
CA ASP A 75 -16.36 -4.06 -11.19
C ASP A 75 -17.82 -4.02 -11.63
N ILE A 76 -18.23 -4.96 -12.45
CA ILE A 76 -19.59 -5.07 -12.98
C ILE A 76 -20.17 -6.43 -12.59
N ALA A 77 -21.39 -6.43 -12.06
CA ALA A 77 -22.14 -7.64 -11.78
C ALA A 77 -23.34 -7.78 -12.70
N THR A 78 -23.62 -9.00 -13.16
CA THR A 78 -24.69 -9.29 -14.13
C THR A 78 -25.34 -10.65 -13.88
N ASN A 79 -26.56 -10.85 -14.36
CA ASN A 79 -27.18 -12.18 -14.41
C ASN A 79 -26.72 -13.01 -15.63
N ALA A 80 -25.96 -12.42 -16.56
CA ALA A 80 -25.39 -13.14 -17.70
C ALA A 80 -24.28 -14.11 -17.24
N THR A 81 -24.30 -15.33 -17.75
CA THR A 81 -23.22 -16.32 -17.55
C THR A 81 -21.90 -15.85 -18.18
N PRO A 82 -20.74 -16.33 -17.71
CA PRO A 82 -19.44 -15.91 -18.26
C PRO A 82 -19.33 -16.11 -19.78
N GLU A 83 -19.91 -17.20 -20.30
CA GLU A 83 -19.95 -17.51 -21.72
C GLU A 83 -20.86 -16.53 -22.50
N GLN A 84 -21.99 -16.12 -21.93
CA GLN A 84 -22.87 -15.09 -22.53
C GLN A 84 -22.16 -13.73 -22.56
N VAL A 85 -21.53 -13.32 -21.46
CA VAL A 85 -20.72 -12.08 -21.42
C VAL A 85 -19.63 -12.14 -22.50
N LYS A 86 -18.88 -13.25 -22.58
CA LYS A 86 -17.83 -13.41 -23.59
C LYS A 86 -18.33 -13.29 -25.02
N ARG A 87 -19.56 -13.73 -25.34
CA ARG A 87 -20.16 -13.60 -26.68
C ARG A 87 -20.47 -12.15 -27.05
N LEU A 88 -20.75 -11.29 -26.08
CA LEU A 88 -21.09 -9.89 -26.31
C LEU A 88 -19.86 -9.00 -26.56
N PHE A 89 -18.67 -9.44 -26.11
CA PHE A 89 -17.47 -8.62 -26.17
C PHE A 89 -16.34 -9.32 -26.95
N ARG A 90 -15.88 -8.70 -28.05
CA ARG A 90 -14.81 -9.24 -28.91
C ARG A 90 -13.50 -9.55 -28.18
N ARG A 91 -13.15 -8.74 -27.17
CA ARG A 91 -11.93 -8.90 -26.36
C ARG A 91 -12.29 -9.20 -24.90
N ALA A 92 -12.91 -10.36 -24.69
CA ALA A 92 -13.25 -10.87 -23.36
C ALA A 92 -12.61 -12.23 -23.06
N PHE A 93 -12.07 -12.36 -21.86
CA PHE A 93 -11.40 -13.58 -21.39
C PHE A 93 -12.03 -14.04 -20.08
N ILE A 94 -12.44 -15.30 -20.02
CA ILE A 94 -12.88 -15.92 -18.76
C ILE A 94 -11.63 -16.34 -17.99
N ILE A 95 -11.49 -15.84 -16.77
CA ILE A 95 -10.40 -16.13 -15.86
C ILE A 95 -10.96 -16.81 -14.61
N GLY A 96 -10.15 -17.68 -14.01
CA GLY A 96 -10.47 -18.36 -12.76
C GLY A 96 -11.26 -19.65 -12.99
N LYS A 97 -10.84 -20.72 -12.31
CA LYS A 97 -11.55 -22.00 -12.33
C LYS A 97 -12.65 -22.09 -11.26
N ARG A 98 -12.41 -21.48 -10.09
CA ARG A 98 -13.32 -21.54 -8.91
C ARG A 98 -14.22 -20.33 -8.75
N PHE A 99 -13.80 -19.20 -9.30
CA PHE A 99 -14.57 -17.96 -9.34
C PHE A 99 -14.37 -17.42 -10.74
N GLN A 100 -15.35 -17.65 -11.61
CA GLN A 100 -15.26 -17.20 -12.99
C GLN A 100 -15.49 -15.69 -13.04
N ILE A 101 -14.49 -14.97 -13.53
CA ILE A 101 -14.52 -13.52 -13.77
C ILE A 101 -14.23 -13.33 -15.26
N VAL A 102 -15.00 -12.48 -15.92
CA VAL A 102 -14.77 -12.13 -17.32
C VAL A 102 -14.03 -10.81 -17.39
N HIS A 103 -12.80 -10.83 -17.89
CA HIS A 103 -12.02 -9.63 -18.14
C HIS A 103 -12.38 -9.08 -19.51
N VAL A 104 -12.99 -7.89 -19.55
CA VAL A 104 -13.35 -7.18 -20.79
C VAL A 104 -12.34 -6.07 -21.03
N MET A 105 -11.67 -6.10 -22.17
CA MET A 105 -10.56 -5.18 -22.49
C MET A 105 -10.96 -4.08 -23.47
N PHE A 106 -10.72 -2.82 -23.09
CA PHE A 106 -10.84 -1.64 -23.95
C PHE A 106 -9.50 -0.92 -24.05
N GLY A 107 -8.71 -1.22 -25.09
CA GLY A 107 -7.35 -0.68 -25.20
C GLY A 107 -6.47 -1.22 -24.07
N GLN A 108 -6.06 -0.34 -23.16
CA GLN A 108 -5.31 -0.67 -21.93
C GLN A 108 -6.23 -0.82 -20.71
N ASP A 109 -7.50 -0.41 -20.80
CA ASP A 109 -8.45 -0.52 -19.71
C ASP A 109 -8.98 -1.96 -19.60
N LEU A 110 -9.04 -2.46 -18.37
CA LEU A 110 -9.55 -3.78 -18.02
C LEU A 110 -10.73 -3.59 -17.08
N LEU A 111 -11.88 -4.17 -17.43
CA LEU A 111 -13.05 -4.23 -16.56
C LEU A 111 -13.35 -5.67 -16.18
N GLU A 112 -13.63 -5.88 -14.90
CA GLU A 112 -14.03 -7.18 -14.37
C GLU A 112 -15.55 -7.30 -14.39
N VAL A 113 -16.06 -8.34 -15.07
CA VAL A 113 -17.49 -8.65 -15.12
C VAL A 113 -17.71 -10.00 -14.43
N THR A 114 -18.53 -10.02 -13.40
CA THR A 114 -18.87 -11.21 -12.62
C THR A 114 -20.35 -11.54 -12.72
N THR A 115 -20.69 -12.81 -12.86
CA THR A 115 -22.08 -13.27 -12.75
C THR A 115 -22.53 -13.25 -11.29
N PHE A 116 -23.79 -12.90 -11.02
CA PHE A 116 -24.39 -12.95 -9.69
C PHE A 116 -24.23 -14.33 -9.06
N ARG A 117 -23.73 -14.36 -7.83
CA ARG A 117 -23.50 -15.60 -7.08
C ARG A 117 -24.78 -16.03 -6.37
N GLY A 118 -25.19 -17.27 -6.61
CA GLY A 118 -26.32 -17.88 -5.93
C GLY A 118 -25.95 -18.43 -4.55
N THR A 119 -26.99 -18.81 -3.81
CA THR A 119 -26.83 -19.52 -2.54
C THR A 119 -26.13 -20.85 -2.78
N THR A 120 -25.09 -21.10 -1.99
CA THR A 120 -24.40 -22.39 -1.98
C THR A 120 -25.42 -23.47 -1.59
N LEU A 121 -25.69 -24.44 -2.47
CA LEU A 121 -26.43 -25.64 -2.07
C LEU A 121 -25.69 -26.26 -0.87
N ASP A 122 -26.41 -26.78 0.13
CA ASP A 122 -25.85 -27.34 1.37
C ASP A 122 -24.73 -28.40 1.16
N ASN A 123 -24.58 -28.90 -0.07
CA ASN A 123 -23.60 -29.88 -0.53
C ASN A 123 -22.31 -29.31 -1.15
N ALA A 124 -22.03 -28.00 -1.09
CA ALA A 124 -20.72 -27.54 -1.57
C ALA A 124 -19.58 -28.15 -0.73
N PRO A 125 -18.52 -28.69 -1.38
CA PRO A 125 -17.45 -29.36 -0.67
C PRO A 125 -16.79 -28.38 0.30
N LYS A 126 -16.82 -28.71 1.59
CA LYS A 126 -16.12 -27.99 2.66
C LYS A 126 -14.88 -28.78 3.05
N ASP A 127 -13.80 -28.11 3.43
CA ASP A 127 -12.66 -28.80 4.05
C ASP A 127 -12.97 -29.23 5.50
N GLU A 128 -12.04 -29.95 6.14
CA GLU A 128 -12.16 -30.40 7.55
C GLU A 128 -12.39 -29.24 8.54
N HIS A 129 -12.13 -27.99 8.11
CA HIS A 129 -12.27 -26.78 8.91
C HIS A 129 -13.51 -25.96 8.52
N GLY A 130 -14.38 -26.48 7.63
CA GLY A 130 -15.64 -25.85 7.23
C GLY A 130 -15.54 -24.83 6.10
N ARG A 131 -14.39 -24.72 5.41
CA ARG A 131 -14.16 -23.75 4.32
C ARG A 131 -14.68 -24.27 2.99
N VAL A 132 -15.46 -23.44 2.29
CA VAL A 132 -16.07 -23.80 1.00
C VAL A 132 -15.01 -23.88 -0.12
N LEU A 133 -14.90 -25.02 -0.79
CA LEU A 133 -13.83 -25.34 -1.76
C LEU A 133 -14.20 -25.01 -3.22
N ARG A 134 -15.49 -25.04 -3.59
CA ARG A 134 -16.00 -24.72 -4.94
C ARG A 134 -17.42 -24.14 -4.85
N ASP A 135 -17.64 -23.01 -5.51
CA ASP A 135 -18.96 -22.36 -5.52
C ASP A 135 -19.15 -21.52 -6.79
N ASN A 136 -19.53 -22.19 -7.89
CA ASN A 136 -19.91 -21.58 -9.16
C ASN A 136 -21.43 -21.57 -9.34
N THR A 137 -22.20 -21.53 -8.25
CA THR A 137 -23.66 -21.44 -8.35
C THR A 137 -24.02 -20.01 -8.73
N PHE A 138 -24.79 -19.84 -9.81
CA PHE A 138 -25.35 -18.54 -10.21
C PHE A 138 -26.72 -18.34 -9.57
N GLY A 139 -27.07 -17.10 -9.28
CA GLY A 139 -28.35 -16.79 -8.62
C GLY A 139 -28.81 -15.35 -8.84
N SER A 140 -29.69 -14.90 -7.96
CA SER A 140 -30.27 -13.57 -7.99
C SER A 140 -29.30 -12.50 -7.47
N GLN A 141 -29.60 -11.23 -7.78
CA GLN A 141 -28.85 -10.11 -7.24
C GLN A 141 -28.86 -10.06 -5.70
N ALA A 142 -30.00 -10.38 -5.08
CA ALA A 142 -30.13 -10.41 -3.62
C ALA A 142 -29.22 -11.49 -2.99
N GLU A 143 -29.12 -12.66 -3.61
CA GLU A 143 -28.19 -13.71 -3.16
C GLU A 143 -26.73 -13.30 -3.31
N ASP A 144 -26.36 -12.61 -4.39
CA ASP A 144 -25.02 -12.07 -4.57
C ASP A 144 -24.67 -11.06 -3.46
N ALA A 145 -25.62 -10.19 -3.10
CA ALA A 145 -25.45 -9.17 -2.07
C ALA A 145 -25.11 -9.79 -0.71
N VAL A 146 -25.82 -10.86 -0.32
CA VAL A 146 -25.62 -11.58 0.95
C VAL A 146 -24.22 -12.18 1.06
N ARG A 147 -23.63 -12.60 -0.07
CA ARG A 147 -22.32 -13.25 -0.10
C ARG A 147 -21.15 -12.28 0.02
N ARG A 148 -21.38 -10.98 -0.14
CA ARG A 148 -20.35 -9.97 -0.01
C ARG A 148 -19.94 -9.80 1.45
N ASP A 149 -18.76 -9.23 1.65
CA ASP A 149 -18.19 -9.13 2.99
C ASP A 149 -18.84 -7.99 3.78
N PHE A 150 -18.97 -6.80 3.18
CA PHE A 150 -19.33 -5.57 3.88
C PHE A 150 -20.54 -4.89 3.23
N THR A 151 -21.40 -4.29 4.06
CA THR A 151 -22.59 -3.53 3.61
C THR A 151 -22.23 -2.47 2.58
N ILE A 152 -21.18 -1.69 2.85
CA ILE A 152 -20.67 -0.62 1.99
C ILE A 152 -20.11 -1.10 0.64
N ASN A 153 -19.89 -2.40 0.45
CA ASN A 153 -19.39 -2.99 -0.80
C ASN A 153 -20.47 -3.85 -1.50
N ALA A 154 -21.70 -3.87 -0.98
CA ALA A 154 -22.81 -4.69 -1.45
C ALA A 154 -23.96 -3.88 -2.06
N MET A 155 -23.61 -2.72 -2.63
CA MET A 155 -24.53 -1.87 -3.38
C MET A 155 -24.34 -2.04 -4.88
N TYR A 156 -25.42 -1.84 -5.63
CA TYR A 156 -25.48 -1.99 -7.08
C TYR A 156 -25.93 -0.66 -7.69
N TYR A 157 -25.07 -0.06 -8.51
CA TYR A 157 -25.39 1.18 -9.21
C TYR A 157 -25.73 0.88 -10.67
N ASN A 158 -26.88 1.36 -11.14
CA ASN A 158 -27.27 1.28 -12.54
C ASN A 158 -26.98 2.63 -13.23
N PRO A 159 -25.99 2.70 -14.13
CA PRO A 159 -25.67 3.96 -14.82
C PRO A 159 -26.77 4.49 -15.73
N ALA A 160 -27.67 3.62 -16.24
CA ALA A 160 -28.68 4.02 -17.22
C ALA A 160 -29.79 4.88 -16.60
N ASN A 161 -30.27 4.52 -15.41
CA ASN A 161 -31.29 5.25 -14.69
C ASN A 161 -30.77 5.96 -13.42
N GLN A 162 -29.45 5.86 -13.17
CA GLN A 162 -28.75 6.45 -12.04
C GLN A 162 -29.37 6.07 -10.70
N GLN A 163 -29.78 4.81 -10.53
CA GLN A 163 -30.29 4.29 -9.27
C GLN A 163 -29.23 3.46 -8.54
N VAL A 164 -29.21 3.58 -7.21
CA VAL A 164 -28.45 2.70 -6.31
C VAL A 164 -29.41 1.75 -5.60
N LEU A 165 -29.14 0.45 -5.68
CA LEU A 165 -29.87 -0.60 -4.99
C LEU A 165 -29.04 -1.05 -3.78
N ASP A 166 -29.63 -0.99 -2.59
CA ASP A 166 -29.00 -1.33 -1.32
C ASP A 166 -29.86 -2.31 -0.51
N TYR A 167 -29.37 -3.55 -0.35
CA TYR A 167 -30.05 -4.62 0.39
C TYR A 167 -29.71 -4.63 1.89
N HIS A 168 -28.57 -4.04 2.27
CA HIS A 168 -27.98 -4.27 3.59
C HIS A 168 -27.76 -3.00 4.42
N GLY A 169 -28.13 -1.83 3.90
CA GLY A 169 -27.91 -0.55 4.59
C GLY A 169 -26.52 0.02 4.39
N GLY A 170 -25.87 -0.31 3.27
CA GLY A 170 -24.57 0.25 2.90
C GLY A 170 -24.58 1.78 2.83
N ILE A 171 -25.68 2.41 2.42
CA ILE A 171 -25.79 3.89 2.36
C ILE A 171 -25.78 4.50 3.76
N GLU A 172 -26.53 3.92 4.69
CA GLU A 172 -26.57 4.36 6.09
C GLU A 172 -25.19 4.22 6.74
N ASP A 173 -24.55 3.07 6.53
CA ASP A 173 -23.20 2.79 7.05
C ASP A 173 -22.14 3.71 6.43
N ILE A 174 -22.21 4.05 5.12
CA ILE A 174 -21.32 5.04 4.49
C ILE A 174 -21.48 6.41 5.13
N ARG A 175 -22.72 6.89 5.30
CA ARG A 175 -23.01 8.20 5.91
C ARG A 175 -22.55 8.26 7.36
N ALA A 176 -22.73 7.17 8.10
CA ALA A 176 -22.28 7.02 9.49
C ALA A 176 -20.79 6.67 9.62
N LYS A 177 -20.05 6.51 8.52
CA LYS A 177 -18.65 6.04 8.48
C LYS A 177 -18.43 4.79 9.34
N THR A 178 -19.34 3.83 9.22
CA THR A 178 -19.33 2.58 9.98
C THR A 178 -19.01 1.42 9.05
N LEU A 179 -18.06 0.57 9.45
CA LEU A 179 -17.74 -0.65 8.74
C LEU A 179 -18.46 -1.83 9.40
N ARG A 180 -19.37 -2.46 8.66
CA ARG A 180 -20.19 -3.58 9.11
C ARG A 180 -20.07 -4.78 8.18
N ILE A 181 -19.87 -5.96 8.76
CA ILE A 181 -19.88 -7.22 8.00
C ILE A 181 -21.32 -7.69 7.75
N ILE A 182 -21.57 -8.30 6.58
CA ILE A 182 -22.88 -8.86 6.24
C ILE A 182 -23.05 -10.24 6.87
N GLY A 183 -24.22 -10.50 7.46
CA GLY A 183 -24.53 -11.77 8.13
C GLY A 183 -23.99 -11.84 9.57
N GLN A 184 -23.86 -13.05 10.12
CA GLN A 184 -23.29 -13.25 11.45
C GLN A 184 -21.75 -13.24 11.40
N PRO A 185 -21.08 -12.30 12.09
CA PRO A 185 -19.61 -12.15 12.05
C PRO A 185 -18.87 -13.46 12.34
N GLU A 186 -19.25 -14.18 13.39
CA GLU A 186 -18.61 -15.44 13.79
C GLU A 186 -18.70 -16.51 12.69
N ALA A 187 -19.85 -16.62 12.02
CA ALA A 187 -20.02 -17.56 10.92
C ALA A 187 -19.15 -17.17 9.72
N ARG A 188 -19.12 -15.88 9.37
CA ARG A 188 -18.32 -15.37 8.24
C ARG A 188 -16.81 -15.51 8.48
N TYR A 189 -16.34 -15.34 9.72
CA TYR A 189 -14.93 -15.52 10.06
C TYR A 189 -14.51 -16.98 10.08
N ARG A 190 -15.40 -17.92 10.45
CA ARG A 190 -15.13 -19.36 10.29
C ARG A 190 -15.04 -19.78 8.83
N GLU A 191 -15.94 -19.26 8.00
CA GLU A 191 -15.98 -19.54 6.56
C GLU A 191 -14.73 -19.04 5.83
N ASP A 192 -14.28 -17.81 6.12
CA ASP A 192 -13.03 -17.25 5.60
C ASP A 192 -12.36 -16.30 6.62
N PRO A 193 -11.36 -16.78 7.39
CA PRO A 193 -10.69 -15.99 8.41
C PRO A 193 -9.99 -14.72 7.88
N VAL A 194 -9.66 -14.68 6.58
CA VAL A 194 -9.07 -13.49 5.92
C VAL A 194 -9.99 -12.27 6.01
N ARG A 195 -11.30 -12.47 6.22
CA ARG A 195 -12.25 -11.36 6.42
C ARG A 195 -11.91 -10.50 7.64
N MET A 196 -11.29 -11.05 8.69
CA MET A 196 -10.84 -10.27 9.84
C MET A 196 -9.76 -9.24 9.44
N LEU A 197 -8.79 -9.65 8.63
CA LEU A 197 -7.77 -8.77 8.07
C LEU A 197 -8.38 -7.69 7.15
N ARG A 198 -9.39 -8.08 6.36
CA ARG A 198 -10.14 -7.16 5.50
C ARG A 198 -10.88 -6.10 6.31
N VAL A 199 -11.49 -6.47 7.45
CA VAL A 199 -12.17 -5.53 8.36
C VAL A 199 -11.18 -4.44 8.79
N VAL A 200 -10.05 -4.85 9.34
CA VAL A 200 -8.99 -3.93 9.80
C VAL A 200 -8.51 -3.02 8.67
N ARG A 201 -8.19 -3.60 7.49
CA ARG A 201 -7.71 -2.85 6.33
C ARG A 201 -8.73 -1.82 5.85
N PHE A 202 -10.01 -2.20 5.69
CA PHE A 202 -11.03 -1.27 5.21
C PHE A 202 -11.35 -0.18 6.23
N ALA A 203 -11.40 -0.52 7.53
CA ALA A 203 -11.63 0.46 8.59
C ALA A 203 -10.54 1.54 8.58
N ALA A 204 -9.27 1.12 8.56
CA ALA A 204 -8.14 2.05 8.53
C ALA A 204 -8.07 2.84 7.21
N LYS A 205 -8.17 2.17 6.05
CA LYS A 205 -8.11 2.83 4.73
C LYS A 205 -9.20 3.89 4.55
N LEU A 206 -10.44 3.60 4.95
CA LEU A 206 -11.59 4.49 4.77
C LEU A 206 -11.78 5.46 5.95
N LYS A 207 -11.02 5.28 7.03
CA LYS A 207 -11.20 5.99 8.31
C LYS A 207 -12.61 5.80 8.88
N PHE A 208 -13.10 4.56 8.80
CA PHE A 208 -14.41 4.15 9.30
C PHE A 208 -14.24 3.47 10.67
N THR A 209 -15.25 3.59 11.51
CA THR A 209 -15.31 2.88 12.80
C THR A 209 -15.85 1.48 12.59
N ILE A 210 -15.22 0.47 13.18
CA ILE A 210 -15.72 -0.91 13.13
C ILE A 210 -16.96 -1.00 14.02
N GLU A 211 -18.04 -1.56 13.46
CA GLU A 211 -19.27 -1.79 14.20
C GLU A 211 -19.04 -2.79 15.37
N PRO A 212 -19.60 -2.57 16.57
CA PRO A 212 -19.24 -3.37 17.74
C PRO A 212 -19.46 -4.88 17.61
N ASN A 213 -20.52 -5.33 16.95
CA ASN A 213 -20.75 -6.77 16.75
C ASN A 213 -19.79 -7.36 15.71
N THR A 214 -19.37 -6.57 14.73
CA THR A 214 -18.34 -6.92 13.74
C THR A 214 -16.98 -7.05 14.41
N GLY A 215 -16.61 -6.12 15.29
CA GLY A 215 -15.30 -6.10 15.95
C GLY A 215 -15.15 -7.13 17.08
N ALA A 216 -16.18 -7.32 17.91
CA ALA A 216 -16.08 -8.11 19.14
C ALA A 216 -15.55 -9.56 18.96
N PRO A 217 -15.88 -10.30 17.89
CA PRO A 217 -15.36 -11.65 17.71
C PRO A 217 -13.91 -11.73 17.22
N ILE A 218 -13.36 -10.65 16.66
CA ILE A 218 -12.05 -10.67 16.00
C ILE A 218 -10.93 -11.15 16.94
N PRO A 219 -10.75 -10.61 18.15
CA PRO A 219 -9.66 -11.06 19.03
C PRO A 219 -9.80 -12.52 19.47
N VAL A 220 -11.04 -12.99 19.63
CA VAL A 220 -11.33 -14.37 20.07
C VAL A 220 -11.06 -15.38 18.97
N MET A 221 -11.22 -14.97 17.71
CA MET A 221 -11.13 -15.85 16.54
C MET A 221 -9.83 -15.68 15.76
N ALA A 222 -8.91 -14.82 16.23
CA ALA A 222 -7.65 -14.50 15.59
C ALA A 222 -6.83 -15.73 15.17
N SER A 223 -6.78 -16.77 16.02
CA SER A 223 -6.06 -18.02 15.75
C SER A 223 -6.57 -18.81 14.55
N LEU A 224 -7.80 -18.54 14.06
CA LEU A 224 -8.29 -19.16 12.84
C LEU A 224 -7.47 -18.76 11.60
N ILE A 225 -6.72 -17.66 11.68
CA ILE A 225 -5.84 -17.21 10.60
C ILE A 225 -4.71 -18.20 10.36
N ASP A 226 -4.24 -18.91 11.40
CA ASP A 226 -3.18 -19.92 11.28
C ASP A 226 -3.57 -21.08 10.36
N ASN A 227 -4.87 -21.31 10.18
CA ASN A 227 -5.40 -22.33 9.27
C ASN A 227 -5.41 -21.87 7.82
N VAL A 228 -5.26 -20.56 7.53
CA VAL A 228 -5.31 -20.00 6.18
C VAL A 228 -4.00 -20.24 5.44
N PRO A 229 -4.02 -20.65 4.16
CA PRO A 229 -2.80 -20.75 3.37
C PRO A 229 -2.00 -19.44 3.40
N ALA A 230 -0.72 -19.52 3.76
CA ALA A 230 0.15 -18.37 3.96
C ALA A 230 0.15 -17.38 2.77
N ALA A 231 0.04 -17.89 1.53
CA ALA A 231 -0.06 -17.04 0.33
C ALA A 231 -1.29 -16.10 0.35
N ARG A 232 -2.45 -16.55 0.85
CA ARG A 232 -3.66 -15.69 0.93
C ARG A 232 -3.52 -14.63 2.02
N VAL A 233 -2.88 -14.99 3.12
CA VAL A 233 -2.56 -14.05 4.21
C VAL A 233 -1.59 -13.00 3.70
N PHE A 234 -0.54 -13.43 2.99
CA PHE A 234 0.46 -12.56 2.38
C PHE A 234 -0.16 -11.57 1.39
N ASP A 235 -1.07 -12.01 0.52
CA ASP A 235 -1.77 -11.13 -0.42
C ASP A 235 -2.59 -10.05 0.30
N GLU A 236 -3.23 -10.39 1.42
CA GLU A 236 -3.99 -9.43 2.21
C GLU A 236 -3.07 -8.47 3.00
N MET A 237 -1.91 -8.95 3.46
CA MET A 237 -0.87 -8.13 4.08
C MET A 237 -0.26 -7.13 3.11
N LEU A 238 0.01 -7.54 1.87
CA LEU A 238 0.43 -6.63 0.82
C LEU A 238 -0.61 -5.52 0.59
N LYS A 239 -1.89 -5.87 0.48
CA LYS A 239 -2.97 -4.88 0.31
C LYS A 239 -3.10 -3.93 1.50
N LEU A 240 -2.82 -4.42 2.71
CA LEU A 240 -2.85 -3.62 3.94
C LEU A 240 -1.70 -2.61 3.96
N LEU A 241 -0.47 -3.08 3.73
CA LEU A 241 0.74 -2.25 3.75
C LEU A 241 0.86 -1.32 2.54
N MET A 242 0.23 -1.65 1.41
CA MET A 242 0.20 -0.82 0.21
C MET A 242 -1.13 -0.07 0.06
N SER A 243 -1.85 0.15 1.16
CA SER A 243 -3.15 0.84 1.15
C SER A 243 -3.05 2.36 1.05
N GLY A 244 -1.86 2.94 1.27
CA GLY A 244 -1.67 4.37 1.49
C GLY A 244 -1.99 4.80 2.91
N GLN A 245 -2.24 3.87 3.83
CA GLN A 245 -2.48 4.11 5.26
C GLN A 245 -1.83 2.99 6.09
N ALA A 246 -0.62 2.57 5.74
CA ALA A 246 0.02 1.37 6.25
C ALA A 246 0.17 1.40 7.77
N LEU A 247 0.71 2.48 8.32
CA LEU A 247 0.92 2.63 9.77
C LEU A 247 -0.41 2.57 10.55
N ALA A 248 -1.44 3.27 10.07
CA ALA A 248 -2.77 3.24 10.68
C ALA A 248 -3.37 1.83 10.63
N CYS A 249 -3.18 1.10 9.53
CA CYS A 249 -3.62 -0.29 9.43
C CYS A 249 -2.89 -1.19 10.44
N LEU A 250 -1.58 -1.02 10.64
CA LEU A 250 -0.81 -1.80 11.61
C LEU A 250 -1.24 -1.52 13.05
N GLN A 251 -1.46 -0.26 13.40
CA GLN A 251 -1.98 0.13 14.72
C GLN A 251 -3.35 -0.48 14.98
N GLN A 252 -4.24 -0.44 13.98
CA GLN A 252 -5.56 -1.05 14.08
C GLN A 252 -5.48 -2.58 14.19
N LEU A 253 -4.57 -3.22 13.46
CA LEU A 253 -4.32 -4.66 13.53
C LEU A 253 -3.85 -5.09 14.94
N ARG A 254 -2.99 -4.29 15.57
CA ARG A 254 -2.57 -4.48 16.96
C ARG A 254 -3.74 -4.33 17.93
N LYS A 255 -4.53 -3.26 17.77
CA LYS A 255 -5.70 -2.96 18.60
C LYS A 255 -6.74 -4.09 18.61
N GLU A 256 -6.97 -4.72 17.45
CA GLU A 256 -7.92 -5.84 17.31
C GLU A 256 -7.32 -7.21 17.67
N GLY A 257 -6.08 -7.26 18.18
CA GLY A 257 -5.46 -8.52 18.62
C GLY A 257 -5.01 -9.45 17.48
N LEU A 258 -4.89 -8.94 16.26
CA LEU A 258 -4.51 -9.72 15.07
C LEU A 258 -3.00 -9.66 14.74
N HIS A 259 -2.17 -9.10 15.61
CA HIS A 259 -0.73 -8.90 15.33
C HIS A 259 0.10 -10.17 15.53
N HIS A 260 -0.29 -11.00 16.49
CA HIS A 260 0.43 -12.22 16.81
C HIS A 260 0.26 -13.29 15.71
N GLY A 261 1.36 -13.98 15.38
CA GLY A 261 1.41 -15.09 14.41
C GLY A 261 1.48 -14.66 12.94
N LEU A 262 0.83 -13.54 12.58
CA LEU A 262 0.73 -13.03 11.21
C LEU A 262 2.04 -12.41 10.69
N LEU A 263 2.67 -11.60 11.51
CA LEU A 263 3.96 -10.98 11.22
C LEU A 263 4.77 -10.94 12.51
N PRO A 264 5.47 -12.03 12.87
CA PRO A 264 6.41 -12.02 14.01
C PRO A 264 7.40 -10.85 13.94
N LEU A 265 7.67 -10.40 12.72
CA LEU A 265 8.45 -9.22 12.39
C LEU A 265 7.90 -7.92 13.00
N LEU A 266 6.59 -7.70 12.98
CA LEU A 266 6.00 -6.45 13.47
C LEU A 266 6.06 -6.35 14.99
N ASP A 267 5.94 -7.48 15.69
CA ASP A 267 6.08 -7.55 17.15
C ASP A 267 7.51 -7.11 17.55
N VAL A 268 8.53 -7.66 16.90
CA VAL A 268 9.94 -7.30 17.16
C VAL A 268 10.28 -5.86 16.73
N VAL A 269 9.77 -5.41 15.59
CA VAL A 269 10.06 -4.07 15.04
C VAL A 269 9.39 -2.95 15.83
N LEU A 270 8.16 -3.17 16.32
CA LEU A 270 7.42 -2.16 17.10
C LEU A 270 7.91 -2.07 18.56
N GLU A 271 8.61 -3.09 19.05
CA GLU A 271 9.12 -3.14 20.43
C GLU A 271 10.55 -2.59 20.58
N GLN A 272 11.30 -2.45 19.48
CA GLN A 272 12.64 -1.86 19.49
C GLN A 272 12.64 -0.40 18.99
N PRO A 273 13.14 0.59 19.77
CA PRO A 273 13.04 2.01 19.42
C PRO A 273 13.70 2.40 18.08
N LEU A 274 14.86 1.81 17.76
CA LEU A 274 15.60 2.11 16.53
C LEU A 274 14.94 1.50 15.29
N GLY A 275 14.49 0.24 15.41
CA GLY A 275 13.74 -0.46 14.36
C GLY A 275 12.39 0.21 14.06
N ALA A 276 11.70 0.66 15.11
CA ALA A 276 10.42 1.35 14.99
C ALA A 276 10.53 2.65 14.18
N LYS A 277 11.59 3.46 14.38
CA LYS A 277 11.80 4.71 13.63
C LYS A 277 12.06 4.42 12.15
N PHE A 278 12.96 3.49 11.83
CA PHE A 278 13.27 3.12 10.44
C PHE A 278 12.02 2.61 9.71
N VAL A 279 11.27 1.70 10.32
CA VAL A 279 10.08 1.12 9.71
C VAL A 279 8.96 2.15 9.56
N THR A 280 8.77 3.03 10.55
CA THR A 280 7.80 4.13 10.43
C THR A 280 8.13 5.01 9.22
N LEU A 281 9.39 5.42 9.07
CA LEU A 281 9.83 6.20 7.91
C LEU A 281 9.62 5.47 6.57
N ALA A 282 9.88 4.15 6.53
CA ALA A 282 9.67 3.33 5.34
C ALA A 282 8.19 3.22 4.95
N LEU A 283 7.31 3.06 5.94
CA LEU A 283 5.86 3.02 5.74
C LEU A 283 5.31 4.39 5.32
N ASP A 284 5.74 5.48 5.95
CA ASP A 284 5.32 6.84 5.61
C ASP A 284 5.77 7.22 4.18
N SER A 285 7.00 6.87 3.82
CA SER A 285 7.52 7.05 2.46
C SER A 285 6.71 6.24 1.43
N THR A 286 6.35 5.01 1.78
CA THR A 286 5.50 4.14 0.96
C THR A 286 4.12 4.76 0.75
N ASP A 287 3.49 5.23 1.83
CA ASP A 287 2.19 5.87 1.78
C ASP A 287 2.22 7.17 0.97
N ALA A 288 3.22 8.04 1.16
CA ALA A 288 3.40 9.25 0.38
C ALA A 288 3.53 8.97 -1.13
N ARG A 289 4.24 7.89 -1.49
CA ARG A 289 4.41 7.46 -2.87
C ARG A 289 3.11 6.99 -3.50
N ILE A 290 2.28 6.26 -2.75
CA ILE A 290 0.95 5.82 -3.18
C ILE A 290 0.02 7.01 -3.41
N HIS A 291 0.00 7.98 -2.50
CA HIS A 291 -0.80 9.20 -2.64
C HIS A 291 -0.36 10.04 -3.84
N ALA A 292 0.93 10.04 -4.17
CA ALA A 292 1.46 10.67 -5.38
C ALA A 292 1.17 9.89 -6.68
N GLY A 293 0.42 8.78 -6.61
CA GLY A 293 0.10 7.95 -7.77
C GLY A 293 1.28 7.16 -8.35
N LYS A 294 2.39 7.09 -7.63
CA LYS A 294 3.60 6.37 -8.05
C LYS A 294 3.50 4.89 -7.65
N THR A 295 4.16 4.04 -8.41
CA THR A 295 4.25 2.61 -8.10
C THR A 295 5.16 2.36 -6.89
N VAL A 296 4.81 1.33 -6.12
CA VAL A 296 5.56 0.85 -4.95
C VAL A 296 6.04 -0.56 -5.22
N SER A 297 7.26 -0.87 -4.77
CA SER A 297 7.83 -2.21 -4.86
C SER A 297 7.57 -3.01 -3.58
N PRO A 298 6.90 -4.17 -3.66
CA PRO A 298 6.81 -5.12 -2.54
C PRO A 298 8.18 -5.52 -1.97
N GLY A 299 9.17 -5.71 -2.84
CA GLY A 299 10.53 -6.07 -2.42
C GLY A 299 11.18 -4.99 -1.57
N PHE A 300 10.99 -3.72 -1.91
CA PHE A 300 11.50 -2.60 -1.10
C PHE A 300 10.83 -2.51 0.27
N LEU A 301 9.50 -2.66 0.30
CA LEU A 301 8.72 -2.65 1.53
C LEU A 301 9.18 -3.75 2.49
N PHE A 302 9.22 -5.01 2.02
CA PHE A 302 9.66 -6.13 2.86
C PHE A 302 11.15 -6.08 3.21
N ALA A 303 12.01 -5.61 2.30
CA ALA A 303 13.41 -5.35 2.61
C ALA A 303 13.54 -4.38 3.79
N SER A 304 12.68 -3.35 3.83
CA SER A 304 12.69 -2.34 4.88
C SER A 304 12.17 -2.90 6.21
N LEU A 305 11.08 -3.66 6.17
CA LEU A 305 10.51 -4.28 7.37
C LEU A 305 11.49 -5.29 8.01
N LEU A 306 12.21 -6.06 7.19
CA LEU A 306 13.11 -7.13 7.63
C LEU A 306 14.54 -6.66 7.93
N TRP A 307 14.86 -5.40 7.67
CA TRP A 307 16.22 -4.89 7.74
C TRP A 307 16.88 -5.11 9.09
N HIS A 308 16.16 -4.86 10.18
CA HIS A 308 16.74 -4.94 11.51
C HIS A 308 17.19 -6.37 11.88
N GLN A 309 16.42 -7.38 11.48
CA GLN A 309 16.80 -8.79 11.69
C GLN A 309 18.04 -9.17 10.87
N VAL A 310 18.13 -8.65 9.64
CA VAL A 310 19.31 -8.83 8.79
C VAL A 310 20.52 -8.16 9.43
N LEU A 311 20.37 -6.95 9.96
CA LEU A 311 21.44 -6.19 10.60
C LEU A 311 21.98 -6.89 11.87
N GLU A 312 21.09 -7.43 12.70
CA GLU A 312 21.45 -8.20 13.90
C GLU A 312 22.29 -9.44 13.54
N LYS A 313 21.79 -10.27 12.62
CA LYS A 313 22.50 -11.46 12.13
C LYS A 313 23.81 -11.09 11.41
N TRP A 314 23.80 -10.04 10.60
CA TRP A 314 24.98 -9.59 9.89
C TRP A 314 26.08 -9.15 10.85
N THR A 315 25.71 -8.44 11.92
CA THR A 315 26.63 -8.04 12.99
C THR A 315 27.20 -9.27 13.72
N ALA A 316 26.35 -10.25 14.03
CA ALA A 316 26.78 -11.50 14.67
C ALA A 316 27.76 -12.31 13.78
N TYR A 317 27.47 -12.47 12.49
CA TYR A 317 28.36 -13.17 11.56
C TYR A 317 29.70 -12.45 11.40
N ARG A 318 29.70 -11.12 11.32
CA ARG A 318 30.95 -10.34 11.30
C ARG A 318 31.75 -10.50 12.58
N ALA A 319 31.09 -10.54 13.74
CA ALA A 319 31.76 -10.78 15.02
C ALA A 319 32.34 -12.21 15.11
N ALA A 320 31.75 -13.17 14.42
CA ALA A 320 32.25 -14.53 14.29
C ALA A 320 33.43 -14.68 13.29
N GLY A 321 33.87 -13.59 12.64
CA GLY A 321 35.03 -13.58 11.74
C GLY A 321 34.70 -13.61 10.26
N GLU A 322 33.42 -13.62 9.87
CA GLU A 322 33.03 -13.59 8.46
C GLU A 322 33.32 -12.24 7.79
N GLN A 323 33.71 -12.28 6.52
CA GLN A 323 33.92 -11.05 5.74
C GLN A 323 32.60 -10.30 5.52
N THR A 324 32.65 -8.97 5.41
CA THR A 324 31.47 -8.08 5.34
C THR A 324 30.40 -8.50 4.35
N ILE A 325 30.77 -8.87 3.11
CA ILE A 325 29.81 -9.23 2.06
C ILE A 325 29.27 -10.66 2.24
N PRO A 326 30.10 -11.70 2.42
CA PRO A 326 29.62 -13.06 2.77
C PRO A 326 28.71 -13.08 4.00
N ALA A 327 29.09 -12.37 5.08
CA ALA A 327 28.29 -12.26 6.29
C ALA A 327 26.88 -11.69 6.03
N LEU A 328 26.77 -10.71 5.11
CA LEU A 328 25.48 -10.12 4.75
C LEU A 328 24.63 -11.10 3.93
N HIS A 329 25.24 -11.86 3.03
CA HIS A 329 24.52 -12.89 2.27
C HIS A 329 23.98 -13.99 3.20
N LEU A 330 24.81 -14.48 4.13
CA LEU A 330 24.38 -15.44 5.16
C LEU A 330 23.23 -14.88 6.01
N ALA A 331 23.35 -13.64 6.49
CA ALA A 331 22.29 -12.99 7.26
C ALA A 331 20.99 -12.85 6.45
N ALA A 332 21.08 -12.46 5.19
CA ALA A 332 19.93 -12.31 4.31
C ALA A 332 19.23 -13.65 4.06
N ASP A 333 19.99 -14.72 3.80
CA ASP A 333 19.44 -16.05 3.56
C ASP A 333 18.78 -16.61 4.82
N ASP A 334 19.43 -16.51 5.98
CA ASP A 334 18.85 -16.89 7.27
C ASP A 334 17.51 -16.20 7.56
N VAL A 335 17.44 -14.88 7.35
CA VAL A 335 16.21 -14.12 7.57
C VAL A 335 15.15 -14.58 6.58
N LEU A 336 15.49 -14.67 5.29
CA LEU A 336 14.53 -15.09 4.27
C LEU A 336 14.01 -16.50 4.51
N ASP A 337 14.85 -17.45 4.91
CA ASP A 337 14.44 -18.83 5.17
C ASP A 337 13.52 -18.91 6.39
N SER A 338 13.86 -18.20 7.47
CA SER A 338 13.01 -18.14 8.67
C SER A 338 11.62 -17.52 8.43
N GLN A 339 11.52 -16.61 7.44
CA GLN A 339 10.27 -15.94 7.09
C GLN A 339 9.52 -16.64 5.95
N THR A 340 10.19 -17.40 5.09
CA THR A 340 9.57 -18.10 3.96
C THR A 340 8.59 -19.16 4.44
N GLU A 341 8.89 -19.85 5.55
CA GLU A 341 7.98 -20.81 6.17
C GLU A 341 6.65 -20.17 6.62
N LYS A 342 6.68 -18.89 7.03
CA LYS A 342 5.52 -18.20 7.61
C LYS A 342 4.77 -17.31 6.62
N LEU A 343 5.48 -16.64 5.71
CA LEU A 343 4.93 -15.60 4.84
C LEU A 343 4.74 -16.02 3.38
N ALA A 344 5.11 -17.26 3.00
CA ALA A 344 5.03 -17.74 1.61
C ALA A 344 5.57 -16.70 0.60
N LEU A 345 6.71 -16.08 0.95
CA LEU A 345 7.33 -15.03 0.14
C LEU A 345 7.61 -15.54 -1.27
N GLN A 346 7.13 -14.81 -2.27
CA GLN A 346 7.41 -15.15 -3.67
C GLN A 346 8.91 -15.00 -3.94
N ARG A 347 9.50 -15.96 -4.68
CA ARG A 347 10.94 -15.97 -5.02
C ARG A 347 11.44 -14.64 -5.59
N LYS A 348 10.62 -13.98 -6.41
CA LYS A 348 10.93 -12.66 -6.97
C LYS A 348 11.13 -11.61 -5.88
N ILE A 349 10.22 -11.53 -4.91
CA ILE A 349 10.30 -10.57 -3.79
C ILE A 349 11.58 -10.82 -2.98
N GLY A 350 11.91 -12.08 -2.69
CA GLY A 350 13.15 -12.44 -2.01
C GLY A 350 14.42 -12.04 -2.78
N SER A 351 14.42 -12.18 -4.11
CA SER A 351 15.54 -11.70 -4.96
C SER A 351 15.66 -10.18 -4.90
N ASP A 352 14.55 -9.47 -5.01
CA ASP A 352 14.50 -8.01 -4.93
C ASP A 352 15.11 -7.51 -3.61
N MET A 353 14.79 -8.18 -2.50
CA MET A 353 15.29 -7.84 -1.17
C MET A 353 16.80 -8.06 -1.05
N ARG A 354 17.32 -9.22 -1.51
CA ARG A 354 18.76 -9.51 -1.51
C ARG A 354 19.56 -8.47 -2.29
N ASP A 355 19.06 -8.07 -3.46
CA ASP A 355 19.70 -7.04 -4.26
C ASP A 355 19.75 -5.70 -3.50
N ILE A 356 18.64 -5.30 -2.85
CA ILE A 356 18.57 -4.05 -2.07
C ILE A 356 19.58 -4.06 -0.91
N TRP A 357 19.61 -5.14 -0.13
CA TRP A 357 20.51 -5.28 1.01
C TRP A 357 21.98 -5.35 0.58
N SER A 358 22.31 -6.14 -0.45
CA SER A 358 23.69 -6.32 -0.91
C SER A 358 24.34 -5.04 -1.48
N MET A 359 23.53 -4.05 -1.89
CA MET A 359 24.01 -2.73 -2.26
C MET A 359 24.41 -1.87 -1.05
N GLN A 360 23.86 -2.13 0.15
CA GLN A 360 24.06 -1.27 1.33
C GLN A 360 25.54 -1.04 1.70
N PRO A 361 26.39 -2.08 1.78
CA PRO A 361 27.82 -1.88 2.05
C PRO A 361 28.58 -1.26 0.87
N ARG A 362 28.01 -1.30 -0.35
CA ARG A 362 28.63 -0.72 -1.56
C ARG A 362 28.47 0.80 -1.59
N PHE A 363 27.41 1.33 -0.98
CA PHE A 363 27.24 2.78 -0.83
C PHE A 363 28.35 3.42 0.02
N GLU A 364 29.00 2.67 0.91
CA GLU A 364 30.14 3.17 1.69
C GLU A 364 31.39 3.40 0.81
N ARG A 365 31.49 2.74 -0.35
CA ARG A 365 32.62 2.84 -1.27
C ARG A 365 32.45 4.01 -2.24
N ARG A 366 32.83 5.21 -1.78
CA ARG A 366 32.73 6.48 -2.51
C ARG A 366 33.91 6.80 -3.45
N THR A 367 34.83 5.85 -3.65
CA THR A 367 36.08 6.06 -4.37
C THR A 367 36.17 5.26 -5.68
N GLY A 368 36.96 5.79 -6.62
CA GLY A 368 37.20 5.15 -7.92
C GLY A 368 35.92 4.99 -8.77
N LYS A 369 35.85 3.92 -9.56
CA LYS A 369 34.71 3.65 -10.48
C LYS A 369 33.51 2.99 -9.79
N SER A 370 33.59 2.70 -8.49
CA SER A 370 32.53 1.98 -7.76
C SER A 370 31.19 2.72 -7.77
N PRO A 371 31.15 4.06 -7.54
CA PRO A 371 29.90 4.78 -7.55
C PRO A 371 29.17 4.76 -8.90
N HIS A 372 29.90 4.92 -10.00
CA HIS A 372 29.34 4.86 -11.35
C HIS A 372 28.74 3.48 -11.67
N LYS A 373 29.43 2.39 -11.32
CA LYS A 373 28.90 1.03 -11.49
C LYS A 373 27.62 0.80 -10.69
N LEU A 374 27.47 1.47 -9.55
CA LEU A 374 26.27 1.34 -8.73
C LEU A 374 25.07 2.06 -9.38
N LEU A 375 25.28 3.19 -10.07
CA LEU A 375 24.23 3.90 -10.83
C LEU A 375 23.64 3.04 -11.95
N GLU A 376 24.46 2.18 -12.57
CA GLU A 376 24.05 1.28 -13.66
C GLU A 376 23.21 0.09 -13.16
N HIS A 377 23.15 -0.13 -11.84
CA HIS A 377 22.41 -1.26 -11.28
C HIS A 377 20.89 -1.08 -11.48
N LEU A 378 20.21 -2.13 -11.97
CA LEU A 378 18.77 -2.10 -12.27
C LEU A 378 17.91 -1.63 -11.08
N ARG A 379 18.37 -1.93 -9.85
CA ARG A 379 17.68 -1.57 -8.61
C ARG A 379 18.31 -0.42 -7.85
N PHE A 380 19.22 0.34 -8.46
CA PHE A 380 19.90 1.47 -7.83
C PHE A 380 18.91 2.34 -7.06
N ARG A 381 17.79 2.73 -7.69
CA ARG A 381 16.79 3.60 -7.05
C ARG A 381 16.25 3.03 -5.74
N ALA A 382 15.94 1.73 -5.70
CA ALA A 382 15.44 1.09 -4.49
C ALA A 382 16.54 0.98 -3.41
N GLY A 383 17.78 0.66 -3.81
CA GLY A 383 18.93 0.63 -2.90
C GLY A 383 19.27 2.00 -2.31
N TYR A 384 19.18 3.05 -3.14
CA TYR A 384 19.41 4.44 -2.77
C TYR A 384 18.31 4.98 -1.85
N ASP A 385 17.03 4.76 -2.19
CA ASP A 385 15.92 5.12 -1.31
C ASP A 385 16.05 4.43 0.06
N PHE A 386 16.57 3.20 0.09
CA PHE A 386 16.84 2.46 1.32
C PHE A 386 18.00 3.08 2.11
N LEU A 387 19.09 3.48 1.45
CA LEU A 387 20.19 4.21 2.08
C LEU A 387 19.69 5.48 2.78
N LEU A 388 18.86 6.27 2.09
CA LEU A 388 18.27 7.48 2.65
C LEU A 388 17.42 7.21 3.89
N LEU A 389 16.67 6.10 3.92
CA LEU A 389 15.95 5.68 5.12
C LEU A 389 16.90 5.36 6.28
N ARG A 390 18.02 4.69 6.00
CA ARG A 390 19.04 4.38 7.03
C ARG A 390 19.63 5.68 7.60
N CYS A 391 19.97 6.65 6.75
CA CYS A 391 20.42 7.99 7.16
C CYS A 391 19.36 8.71 8.00
N ALA A 392 18.11 8.78 7.53
CA ALA A 392 17.03 9.49 8.21
C ALA A 392 16.63 8.85 9.56
N SER A 393 16.76 7.52 9.66
CA SER A 393 16.58 6.81 10.93
C SER A 393 17.68 7.14 11.96
N GLY A 394 18.87 7.53 11.48
CA GLY A 394 20.07 7.75 12.30
C GLY A 394 20.93 6.50 12.47
N GLU A 395 20.68 5.45 11.69
CA GLU A 395 21.50 4.22 11.68
C GLU A 395 22.89 4.47 11.11
N ILE A 396 22.99 5.34 10.10
CA ILE A 396 24.25 5.74 9.45
C ILE A 396 24.28 7.25 9.28
N ASP A 397 25.48 7.79 9.02
CA ASP A 397 25.70 9.23 8.89
C ASP A 397 24.86 9.84 7.75
N ALA A 398 24.25 10.99 8.02
CA ALA A 398 23.52 11.78 7.05
C ALA A 398 24.42 12.27 5.91
N GLU A 399 25.71 12.55 6.18
CA GLU A 399 26.67 12.99 5.17
C GLU A 399 26.81 11.99 4.01
N LEU A 400 26.65 10.69 4.30
CA LEU A 400 26.69 9.65 3.27
C LEU A 400 25.49 9.79 2.32
N GLY A 401 24.30 10.05 2.86
CA GLY A 401 23.09 10.26 2.07
C GLY A 401 23.17 11.54 1.23
N GLU A 402 23.68 12.63 1.82
CA GLU A 402 23.90 13.90 1.13
C GLU A 402 24.89 13.74 -0.03
N TRP A 403 26.00 13.04 0.18
CA TRP A 403 26.99 12.76 -0.86
C TRP A 403 26.36 11.99 -2.04
N TRP A 404 25.59 10.94 -1.76
CA TRP A 404 24.94 10.16 -2.81
C TRP A 404 23.82 10.92 -3.52
N THR A 405 23.12 11.81 -2.82
CA THR A 405 22.14 12.73 -3.43
C THR A 405 22.84 13.64 -4.44
N ALA A 406 23.92 14.31 -4.01
CA ALA A 406 24.69 15.20 -4.87
C ALA A 406 25.34 14.46 -6.05
N PHE A 407 25.82 13.22 -5.83
CA PHE A 407 26.41 12.40 -6.89
C PHE A 407 25.38 11.94 -7.94
N TYR A 408 24.19 11.56 -7.47
CA TYR A 408 23.10 11.10 -8.33
C TYR A 408 22.52 12.25 -9.17
N GLU A 409 22.25 13.40 -8.55
CA GLU A 409 21.64 14.56 -9.19
C GLU A 409 22.66 15.44 -9.95
N GLY A 410 23.94 15.34 -9.60
CA GLY A 410 25.02 16.11 -10.19
C GLY A 410 25.38 15.71 -11.62
N ASP A 411 25.96 16.66 -12.34
CA ASP A 411 26.60 16.45 -13.64
C ASP A 411 27.97 15.75 -13.50
N GLU A 412 28.61 15.43 -14.63
CA GLU A 412 29.87 14.68 -14.62
C GLU A 412 30.98 15.40 -13.86
N ALA A 413 31.07 16.74 -13.99
CA ALA A 413 32.05 17.54 -13.25
C ALA A 413 31.81 17.45 -11.73
N THR A 414 30.56 17.57 -11.29
CA THR A 414 30.18 17.42 -9.88
C THR A 414 30.54 16.03 -9.35
N ARG A 415 30.32 14.98 -10.14
CA ARG A 415 30.65 13.60 -9.76
C ARG A 415 32.15 13.37 -9.60
N GLU A 416 32.96 13.92 -10.50
CA GLU A 416 34.43 13.85 -10.41
C GLU A 416 34.95 14.55 -9.15
N ASP A 417 34.44 15.75 -8.86
CA ASP A 417 34.78 16.51 -7.64
C ASP A 417 34.40 15.76 -6.35
N LEU A 418 33.22 15.12 -6.33
CA LEU A 418 32.74 14.34 -5.19
C LEU A 418 33.58 13.08 -4.95
N ILE A 419 34.05 12.40 -6.00
CA ILE A 419 34.96 11.24 -5.88
C ILE A 419 36.35 11.71 -5.43
N ALA A 420 36.85 12.82 -5.97
CA ALA A 420 38.14 13.38 -5.60
C ALA A 420 38.19 13.82 -4.13
N SER A 421 37.12 14.44 -3.63
CA SER A 421 36.98 14.82 -2.22
C SER A 421 36.83 13.62 -1.28
N ALA A 422 36.17 12.54 -1.71
CA ALA A 422 36.07 11.30 -0.94
C ALA A 422 37.38 10.52 -0.80
N ASN A 423 38.36 10.77 -1.69
CA ASN A 423 39.71 10.18 -1.62
C ASN A 423 40.63 10.87 -0.60
N GLN A 424 40.25 12.03 -0.06
CA GLN A 424 41.04 12.73 0.95
C GLN A 424 40.63 12.29 2.35
N PRO A 425 41.56 11.83 3.21
CA PRO A 425 41.20 11.43 4.57
C PRO A 425 40.60 12.62 5.34
N ALA A 426 39.55 12.33 6.12
CA ALA A 426 38.88 13.28 7.01
C ALA A 426 39.86 13.78 8.08
N GLY A 427 40.65 14.80 7.72
CA GLY A 427 41.74 15.31 8.56
C GLY A 427 42.46 16.53 7.98
N SER A 428 42.36 16.81 6.68
CA SER A 428 42.87 18.07 6.13
C SER A 428 41.74 19.05 5.86
N GLY A 429 41.40 19.85 6.88
CA GLY A 429 40.48 20.98 6.73
C GLY A 429 40.96 21.97 5.69
N ALA A 430 40.41 21.90 4.47
CA ALA A 430 40.56 22.92 3.46
C ALA A 430 39.42 23.93 3.60
N LYS A 431 39.77 25.13 4.08
CA LYS A 431 38.92 26.31 4.23
C LYS A 431 37.92 26.46 3.07
N ARG A 432 36.62 26.51 3.39
CA ARG A 432 35.55 27.01 2.51
C ARG A 432 36.00 28.29 1.81
N LYS A 433 36.31 28.22 0.52
CA LYS A 433 36.49 29.42 -0.33
C LYS A 433 35.12 30.10 -0.46
N ARG A 434 34.98 31.26 0.19
CA ARG A 434 33.83 32.16 0.02
C ARG A 434 33.72 32.54 -1.46
N ALA A 435 32.50 32.44 -2.00
CA ALA A 435 32.16 32.86 -3.36
C ALA A 435 32.48 34.36 -3.59
N PRO A 436 32.88 34.76 -4.81
CA PRO A 436 33.19 36.14 -5.12
C PRO A 436 31.89 36.96 -5.17
N ARG A 437 31.84 38.05 -4.38
CA ARG A 437 30.78 39.06 -4.43
C ARG A 437 30.72 39.65 -5.85
N ARG A 438 29.57 39.50 -6.52
CA ARG A 438 29.21 40.24 -7.73
C ARG A 438 29.40 41.74 -7.49
N GLY A 439 30.37 42.35 -8.19
CA GLY A 439 30.57 43.79 -8.24
C GLY A 439 29.36 44.47 -8.89
N ASN A 440 28.71 45.36 -8.15
CA ASN A 440 27.67 46.22 -8.67
C ASN A 440 28.34 47.42 -9.36
N ARG A 441 28.07 47.59 -10.65
CA ARG A 441 28.44 48.78 -11.43
C ARG A 441 27.75 50.02 -10.85
N SER A 442 28.50 51.04 -10.45
CA SER A 442 27.97 52.40 -10.35
C SER A 442 28.64 53.29 -11.39
N LYS A 443 27.76 53.92 -12.20
CA LYS A 443 28.05 54.91 -13.23
C LYS A 443 28.86 56.09 -12.69
N GLY A 444 29.77 56.60 -13.53
CA GLY A 444 30.41 57.89 -13.36
C GLY A 444 29.44 59.06 -13.60
N GLY A 445 29.80 60.21 -13.04
CA GLY A 445 29.10 61.48 -13.25
C GLY A 445 29.45 62.53 -12.20
N ALA A 446 30.64 63.12 -12.38
CA ALA A 446 31.01 64.53 -12.25
C ALA A 446 30.57 65.43 -11.06
N GLU A 447 31.54 66.29 -10.72
CA GLU A 447 31.47 67.64 -10.12
C GLU A 447 31.43 67.83 -8.59
N GLY A 448 32.52 68.48 -8.11
CA GLY A 448 32.39 69.71 -7.34
C GLY A 448 32.81 69.69 -5.86
N GLY A 449 33.92 70.35 -5.55
CA GLY A 449 34.01 71.16 -4.32
C GLY A 449 34.98 70.73 -3.20
N HIS A 450 36.18 71.32 -3.24
CA HIS A 450 36.86 72.04 -2.13
C HIS A 450 37.15 71.37 -0.76
N ALA A 451 38.46 71.28 -0.46
CA ALA A 451 39.17 72.00 0.63
C ALA A 451 40.02 71.15 1.60
N GLY A 452 41.33 71.48 1.63
CA GLY A 452 42.25 71.42 2.79
C GLY A 452 42.88 70.06 3.12
N GLY A 453 44.18 69.87 3.30
CA GLY A 453 45.33 70.79 3.33
C GLY A 453 46.57 70.05 3.85
N SER A 454 47.75 70.49 3.39
CA SER A 454 49.02 70.59 4.14
C SER A 454 49.89 69.36 4.45
N GLY A 455 51.15 69.44 3.99
CA GLY A 455 52.37 68.97 4.68
C GLY A 455 53.01 67.72 4.06
N ASP A 456 53.93 67.80 3.09
CA ASP A 456 55.31 68.35 3.07
C ASP A 456 56.40 67.31 3.45
N GLY A 457 57.49 67.34 2.65
CA GLY A 457 58.80 66.69 2.86
C GLY A 457 58.91 65.21 2.46
N GLY A 458 59.66 64.75 1.45
CA GLY A 458 60.80 65.33 0.75
C GLY A 458 62.06 64.48 0.98
N GLN A 459 62.74 64.13 -0.13
CA GLN A 459 64.11 63.58 -0.26
C GLN A 459 64.31 62.07 0.03
N GLY A 460 65.08 61.31 -0.75
CA GLY A 460 65.91 61.55 -1.95
C GLY A 460 66.29 60.19 -2.60
N GLY A 461 66.44 60.12 -3.93
CA GLY A 461 67.73 59.90 -4.64
C GLY A 461 68.13 58.40 -4.67
N GLY A 462 68.09 57.69 -5.81
CA GLY A 462 69.06 57.74 -6.93
C GLY A 462 70.29 56.88 -6.56
N ASP A 463 70.74 55.86 -7.28
CA ASP A 463 70.73 55.55 -8.72
C ASP A 463 70.50 54.05 -9.01
#